data_AF-A0A416CBV0-F1
#
_entry.id   AF-A0A416CBV0-F1
#
_cell.length_a   1.000
_cell.length_b   1.000
_cell.length_c   1.000
_cell.angle_alpha   90.00
_cell.angle_beta   90.00
_cell.angle_gamma   90.00
#
_symmetry.space_group_name_H-M   'P 1'
#
loop_
_entity.id
_entity.type
_entity.pdbx_description
1 polymer ?
#
loop_
_entity_poly.entity_id
_entity_poly.type
_entity_poly.pdbx_seq_one_letter_code
_entity_poly.pdbx_strand_id
1 'polypeptide(L)'
;MRTVGTVVHIIGKIDIEIYRCVTADIQTSDVIITQQQIEHIQERHPNDYERYFKYVNEILESPDYILEANKPNTAFILKHICDNGKNYQLILRLKTSQDPIGYKNSVITFLKVDDKRYNRYLRTKKILYKNE
;
A
#
# COMPACT_ATOMS: atom_id res chain seq x y z
N MET A 1 -27.69 -20.90 -0.91
CA MET A 1 -26.71 -20.05 -0.18
C MET A 1 -25.55 -19.75 -1.14
N ARG A 2 -25.51 -18.55 -1.74
CA ARG A 2 -24.32 -18.11 -2.48
C ARG A 2 -23.41 -17.43 -1.45
N THR A 3 -22.43 -18.15 -0.94
CA THR A 3 -21.25 -17.52 -0.33
C THR A 3 -20.66 -16.64 -1.43
N VAL A 4 -20.85 -15.32 -1.33
CA VAL A 4 -20.13 -14.35 -2.14
C VAL A 4 -18.68 -14.48 -1.69
N GLY A 5 -17.93 -15.38 -2.33
CA GLY A 5 -16.51 -15.49 -2.14
C GLY A 5 -15.92 -14.16 -2.57
N THR A 6 -15.45 -13.36 -1.60
CA THR A 6 -14.72 -12.14 -1.90
C THR A 6 -13.55 -12.53 -2.78
N VAL A 7 -13.57 -12.11 -4.05
CA VAL A 7 -12.46 -12.39 -4.95
C VAL A 7 -11.25 -11.63 -4.41
N VAL A 8 -10.21 -12.39 -4.09
CA VAL A 8 -8.94 -11.90 -3.56
C VAL A 8 -7.85 -12.12 -4.59
N HIS A 9 -7.08 -11.07 -4.87
CA HIS A 9 -5.96 -11.12 -5.79
C HIS A 9 -4.69 -10.89 -5.00
N ILE A 10 -3.70 -11.79 -5.13
CA ILE A 10 -2.35 -11.56 -4.62
C ILE A 10 -1.68 -10.56 -5.56
N ILE A 11 -1.19 -9.45 -5.02
CA ILE A 11 -0.53 -8.41 -5.83
C ILE A 11 0.98 -8.44 -5.70
N GLY A 12 1.49 -8.91 -4.56
CA GLY A 12 2.91 -8.83 -4.28
C GLY A 12 3.26 -9.28 -2.88
N LYS A 13 4.52 -9.02 -2.52
CA LYS A 13 5.05 -9.27 -1.18
C LYS A 13 5.73 -8.02 -0.65
N ILE A 14 5.76 -7.91 0.68
CA ILE A 14 6.59 -6.93 1.38
C ILE A 14 7.79 -7.62 2.00
N ASP A 15 8.90 -6.89 2.10
CA ASP A 15 9.98 -7.23 3.04
C ASP A 15 9.53 -6.86 4.45
N ILE A 16 9.35 -7.86 5.32
CA ILE A 16 8.87 -7.65 6.67
C ILE A 16 9.78 -6.68 7.44
N GLU A 17 11.10 -6.75 7.24
CA GLU A 17 12.06 -5.94 8.00
C GLU A 17 11.94 -4.45 7.67
N ILE A 18 11.70 -4.10 6.40
CA ILE A 18 11.42 -2.70 5.99
C ILE A 18 10.14 -2.19 6.68
N TYR A 19 9.12 -3.03 6.78
CA TYR A 19 7.80 -2.65 7.30
C TYR A 19 7.67 -2.75 8.83
N ARG A 20 8.65 -3.34 9.53
CA ARG A 20 8.68 -3.39 11.00
C ARG A 20 8.66 -2.00 11.66
N CYS A 21 9.08 -0.98 10.93
CA CYS A 21 8.98 0.42 11.38
C CYS A 21 7.53 0.87 11.65
N VAL A 22 6.53 0.21 11.05
CA VAL A 22 5.11 0.47 11.29
C VAL A 22 4.57 -0.34 12.46
N THR A 23 4.92 -1.64 12.51
CA THR A 23 4.57 -2.53 13.61
C THR A 23 5.48 -3.75 13.59
N ALA A 24 5.92 -4.21 14.77
CA ALA A 24 6.74 -5.42 14.88
C ALA A 24 5.93 -6.71 14.66
N ASP A 25 4.60 -6.64 14.81
CA ASP A 25 3.69 -7.77 14.73
C ASP A 25 3.11 -7.92 13.31
N ILE A 26 3.97 -8.34 12.36
CA ILE A 26 3.58 -8.63 10.97
C ILE A 26 3.50 -10.14 10.79
N GLN A 27 2.31 -10.65 10.46
CA GLN A 27 2.02 -12.10 10.41
C GLN A 27 2.24 -12.73 9.03
N THR A 28 2.41 -11.93 7.98
CA THR A 28 2.62 -12.44 6.62
C THR A 28 3.33 -11.39 5.76
N SER A 29 4.07 -11.83 4.75
CA SER A 29 4.63 -10.97 3.71
C SER A 29 3.67 -10.75 2.54
N ASP A 30 2.69 -11.63 2.36
CA ASP A 30 1.80 -11.58 1.20
C ASP A 30 0.87 -10.37 1.27
N VAL A 31 0.72 -9.69 0.14
CA VAL A 31 -0.21 -8.57 -0.02
C VAL A 31 -1.30 -8.94 -1.00
N ILE A 32 -2.54 -8.69 -0.58
CA ILE A 32 -3.73 -8.89 -1.40
C ILE A 32 -4.46 -7.58 -1.69
N ILE A 33 -5.34 -7.62 -2.67
CA ILE A 33 -6.43 -6.67 -2.83
C ILE A 33 -7.73 -7.42 -3.08
N THR A 34 -8.82 -6.91 -2.54
CA THR A 34 -10.14 -7.47 -2.81
C THR A 34 -10.78 -6.80 -4.02
N GLN A 35 -11.70 -7.49 -4.69
CA GLN A 35 -12.47 -6.91 -5.79
C GLN A 35 -13.19 -5.60 -5.38
N GLN A 36 -13.73 -5.52 -4.17
CA GLN A 36 -14.34 -4.29 -3.65
C GLN A 36 -13.34 -3.13 -3.54
N GLN A 37 -12.10 -3.41 -3.13
CA GLN A 37 -11.04 -2.39 -3.08
C GLN A 37 -10.63 -1.95 -4.48
N ILE A 38 -10.57 -2.88 -5.44
CA ILE A 38 -10.32 -2.55 -6.85
C ILE A 38 -11.41 -1.61 -7.37
N GLU A 39 -12.69 -1.97 -7.18
CA GLU A 39 -13.84 -1.18 -7.60
C GLU A 39 -13.80 0.22 -6.95
N HIS A 40 -13.54 0.33 -5.65
CA HIS A 40 -13.42 1.63 -4.99
C HIS A 40 -12.25 2.49 -5.49
N ILE A 41 -11.12 1.87 -5.85
CA ILE A 41 -10.01 2.60 -6.46
C ILE A 41 -10.39 3.03 -7.88
N GLN A 42 -11.05 2.18 -8.66
CA GLN A 42 -11.51 2.50 -10.02
C GLN A 42 -12.61 3.58 -10.03
N GLU A 43 -13.53 3.59 -9.07
CA GLU A 43 -14.57 4.61 -8.95
C GLU A 43 -13.97 5.99 -8.64
N ARG A 44 -12.98 6.04 -7.74
CA ARG A 44 -12.35 7.29 -7.31
C ARG A 44 -11.23 7.75 -8.25
N HIS A 45 -10.54 6.81 -8.88
CA HIS A 45 -9.35 7.01 -9.69
C HIS A 45 -9.32 6.05 -10.89
N PRO A 46 -10.29 6.13 -11.82
CA PRO A 46 -10.45 5.15 -12.90
C PRO A 46 -9.21 5.04 -13.79
N ASN A 47 -8.57 6.17 -14.08
CA ASN A 47 -7.38 6.23 -14.92
C ASN A 47 -6.11 5.70 -14.21
N ASP A 48 -6.08 5.68 -12.88
CA ASP A 48 -4.86 5.31 -12.15
C ASP A 48 -4.73 3.80 -12.00
N TYR A 49 -5.84 3.09 -11.75
CA TYR A 49 -5.83 1.64 -11.62
C TYR A 49 -5.33 0.97 -12.90
N GLU A 50 -6.01 1.18 -14.03
CA GLU A 50 -5.65 0.49 -15.28
C GLU A 50 -4.23 0.83 -15.78
N ARG A 51 -3.77 2.08 -15.56
CA ARG A 51 -2.49 2.53 -16.09
C ARG A 51 -1.30 2.23 -15.19
N TYR A 52 -1.50 2.22 -13.88
CA TYR A 52 -0.38 2.24 -12.92
C TYR A 52 -0.40 1.10 -11.92
N PHE A 53 -1.41 0.23 -11.91
CA PHE A 53 -1.46 -0.91 -11.00
C PHE A 53 -0.25 -1.84 -11.13
N LYS A 54 0.36 -1.92 -12.32
CA LYS A 54 1.60 -2.67 -12.55
C LYS A 54 2.77 -2.26 -11.64
N TYR A 55 2.78 -1.01 -11.14
CA TYR A 55 3.83 -0.53 -10.24
C TYR A 55 3.56 -0.84 -8.77
N VAL A 56 2.37 -1.36 -8.41
CA VAL A 56 2.04 -1.67 -7.02
C VAL A 56 3.05 -2.65 -6.42
N ASN A 57 3.48 -3.67 -7.17
CA ASN A 57 4.47 -4.61 -6.67
C ASN A 57 5.81 -3.93 -6.37
N GLU A 58 6.30 -3.08 -7.29
CA GLU A 58 7.54 -2.33 -7.11
C GLU A 58 7.48 -1.39 -5.88
N ILE A 59 6.34 -0.74 -5.66
CA ILE A 59 6.10 0.13 -4.50
C ILE A 59 6.13 -0.66 -3.19
N LEU A 60 5.59 -1.87 -3.19
CA LEU A 60 5.57 -2.75 -2.01
C LEU A 60 6.95 -3.31 -1.69
N GLU A 61 7.68 -3.77 -2.70
CA GLU A 61 9.00 -4.39 -2.58
C GLU A 61 10.11 -3.37 -2.27
N SER A 62 10.04 -2.17 -2.87
CA SER A 62 11.11 -1.17 -2.79
C SER A 62 10.56 0.25 -2.51
N PRO A 63 9.90 0.49 -1.37
CA PRO A 63 9.37 1.81 -1.06
C PRO A 63 10.49 2.86 -0.94
N ASP A 64 10.26 4.10 -1.39
CA ASP A 64 11.23 5.17 -1.13
C ASP A 64 11.08 5.72 0.28
N TYR A 65 9.82 5.83 0.75
CA TYR A 65 9.51 6.25 2.10
C TYR A 65 8.34 5.45 2.65
N ILE A 66 8.38 5.18 3.96
CA ILE A 66 7.21 4.80 4.74
C ILE A 66 6.98 5.90 5.78
N LEU A 67 5.79 6.45 5.79
CA LEU A 67 5.36 7.53 6.67
C LEU A 67 4.38 7.00 7.71
N GLU A 68 4.28 7.73 8.82
CA GLU A 68 3.27 7.48 9.83
C GLU A 68 1.85 7.73 9.27
N ALA A 69 1.03 6.68 9.33
CA ALA A 69 -0.37 6.73 8.98
C ALA A 69 -1.23 7.13 10.19
N ASN A 70 -2.44 7.63 9.92
CA ASN A 70 -3.37 8.03 10.98
C ASN A 70 -4.09 6.83 11.62
N LYS A 71 -3.90 5.62 11.10
CA LYS A 71 -4.52 4.38 11.58
C LYS A 71 -3.42 3.41 12.04
N PRO A 72 -3.66 2.63 13.10
CA PRO A 72 -2.69 1.65 13.58
C PRO A 72 -2.38 0.62 12.50
N ASN A 73 -1.18 0.03 12.57
CA ASN A 73 -0.77 -1.10 11.74
C ASN A 73 -1.02 -0.84 10.23
N THR A 74 -0.83 0.40 9.80
CA THR A 74 -1.09 0.87 8.44
C THR A 74 0.14 1.61 7.95
N ALA A 75 0.71 1.16 6.83
CA ALA A 75 1.84 1.82 6.19
C ALA A 75 1.34 2.87 5.19
N PHE A 76 1.87 4.08 5.28
CA PHE A 76 1.70 5.11 4.27
C PHE A 76 2.96 5.13 3.42
N ILE A 77 2.92 4.50 2.25
CA ILE A 77 4.08 4.31 1.39
C ILE A 77 4.10 5.39 0.32
N LEU A 78 5.29 5.93 0.07
CA LEU A 78 5.59 6.81 -1.04
C LEU A 78 6.68 6.21 -1.92
N LYS A 79 6.52 6.36 -3.23
CA LYS A 79 7.49 5.89 -4.22
C LYS A 79 7.50 6.82 -5.42
N HIS A 80 8.67 7.20 -5.87
CA HIS A 80 8.91 7.74 -7.19
C HIS A 80 9.22 6.59 -8.15
N ILE A 81 8.48 6.52 -9.26
CA ILE A 81 8.69 5.51 -10.31
C ILE A 81 9.47 6.16 -11.44
N CYS A 82 10.73 5.76 -11.60
CA CYS A 82 11.62 6.30 -12.62
C CYS A 82 11.11 5.99 -14.04
N ASP A 83 10.49 4.82 -14.26
CA ASP A 83 9.96 4.39 -15.58
C ASP A 83 9.02 5.42 -16.21
N ASN A 84 8.27 6.15 -15.41
CA ASN A 84 7.32 7.15 -15.90
C ASN A 84 7.49 8.54 -15.27
N GLY A 85 8.49 8.73 -14.42
CA GLY A 85 8.79 9.98 -13.72
C GLY A 85 7.69 10.47 -12.79
N LYS A 86 6.84 9.58 -12.25
CA LYS A 86 5.69 9.96 -11.41
C LYS A 86 5.83 9.48 -9.98
N ASN A 87 5.18 10.24 -9.11
CA ASN A 87 5.08 9.96 -7.70
C ASN A 87 3.78 9.21 -7.37
N TYR A 88 3.89 8.24 -6.48
CA TYR A 88 2.77 7.40 -6.06
C TYR A 88 2.64 7.36 -4.56
N GLN A 89 1.40 7.22 -4.13
CA GLN A 89 1.01 6.96 -2.77
C GLN A 89 0.30 5.60 -2.71
N LEU A 90 0.70 4.76 -1.77
CA LEU A 90 0.01 3.50 -1.46
C LEU A 90 -0.26 3.41 0.04
N ILE A 91 -1.48 3.02 0.40
CA ILE A 91 -1.85 2.75 1.80
C ILE A 91 -2.05 1.25 1.97
N LEU A 92 -1.23 0.65 2.83
CA LEU A 92 -1.22 -0.78 3.10
C LEU A 92 -1.65 -1.06 4.54
N ARG A 93 -2.65 -1.91 4.76
CA ARG A 93 -2.98 -2.46 6.08
C ARG A 93 -2.13 -3.71 6.32
N LEU A 94 -1.35 -3.73 7.39
CA LEU A 94 -0.52 -4.88 7.77
C LEU A 94 -1.31 -5.86 8.63
N LYS A 95 -1.24 -7.15 8.31
CA LYS A 95 -1.86 -8.20 9.13
C LYS A 95 -1.09 -8.37 10.44
N THR A 96 -1.80 -8.22 11.56
CA THR A 96 -1.27 -8.41 12.92
C THR A 96 -1.94 -9.56 13.64
N SER A 97 -1.40 -10.00 14.78
CA SER A 97 -2.00 -11.08 15.59
C SER A 97 -3.42 -10.78 16.07
N GLN A 98 -3.79 -9.51 16.19
CA GLN A 98 -5.13 -9.05 16.60
C GLN A 98 -6.19 -9.17 15.49
N ASP A 99 -5.76 -9.31 14.23
CA ASP A 99 -6.66 -9.43 13.10
C ASP A 99 -7.13 -10.90 12.91
N PRO A 100 -8.35 -11.16 12.38
CA PRO A 100 -8.88 -12.50 12.24
C PRO A 100 -7.99 -13.47 11.43
N ILE A 101 -8.09 -14.76 11.76
CA ILE A 101 -7.38 -15.82 11.05
C ILE A 101 -7.79 -15.84 9.57
N GLY A 102 -6.81 -15.96 8.67
CA GLY A 102 -7.03 -15.98 7.23
C GLY A 102 -6.93 -14.62 6.53
N TYR A 103 -6.86 -13.52 7.27
CA TYR A 103 -6.57 -12.20 6.69
C TYR A 103 -5.09 -12.09 6.30
N LYS A 104 -4.80 -11.33 5.24
CA LYS A 104 -3.45 -10.98 4.78
C LYS A 104 -3.24 -9.46 4.80
N ASN A 105 -2.04 -9.00 4.49
CA ASN A 105 -1.84 -7.57 4.26
C ASN A 105 -2.72 -7.13 3.08
N SER A 106 -3.35 -5.97 3.17
CA SER A 106 -4.29 -5.54 2.13
C SER A 106 -4.06 -4.10 1.67
N VAL A 107 -4.03 -3.88 0.37
CA VAL A 107 -3.98 -2.53 -0.22
C VAL A 107 -5.33 -1.85 0.03
N ILE A 108 -5.32 -0.75 0.78
CA ILE A 108 -6.53 0.06 1.02
C ILE A 108 -6.75 1.00 -0.16
N THR A 109 -5.71 1.69 -0.61
CA THR A 109 -5.80 2.65 -1.72
C THR A 109 -4.43 2.82 -2.38
N PHE A 110 -4.45 3.14 -3.66
CA PHE A 110 -3.30 3.43 -4.50
C PHE A 110 -3.68 4.55 -5.47
N LEU A 111 -2.83 5.57 -5.61
CA LEU A 111 -3.06 6.69 -6.53
C LEU A 111 -1.77 7.42 -6.91
N LYS A 112 -1.79 8.05 -8.07
CA LYS A 112 -0.74 8.97 -8.51
C LYS A 112 -0.86 10.29 -7.75
N VAL A 113 0.24 10.81 -7.22
CA VAL A 113 0.31 12.12 -6.58
C VAL A 113 1.21 13.07 -7.37
N ASP A 114 0.90 14.36 -7.34
CA ASP A 114 1.78 15.39 -7.86
C ASP A 114 2.93 15.71 -6.89
N ASP A 115 3.95 16.41 -7.40
CA ASP A 115 5.15 16.73 -6.64
C ASP A 115 4.85 17.65 -5.44
N LYS A 116 3.88 18.56 -5.57
CA LYS A 116 3.50 19.46 -4.46
C LYS A 116 2.96 18.64 -3.29
N ARG A 117 2.10 17.67 -3.56
CA ARG A 117 1.48 16.80 -2.57
C ARG A 117 2.50 15.82 -2.00
N TYR A 118 3.35 15.23 -2.83
CA TYR A 118 4.43 14.35 -2.41
C TYR A 118 5.38 15.05 -1.43
N ASN A 119 5.89 16.22 -1.82
CA ASN A 119 6.78 17.03 -0.98
C ASN A 119 6.10 17.54 0.29
N ARG A 120 4.80 17.85 0.24
CA ARG A 120 4.04 18.19 1.44
C ARG A 120 4.02 17.04 2.43
N TYR A 121 3.82 15.80 1.99
CA TYR A 121 3.85 14.66 2.90
C TYR A 121 5.21 14.50 3.57
N LEU A 122 6.30 14.58 2.82
CA LEU A 122 7.65 14.50 3.38
C LEU A 122 7.96 15.58 4.43
N ARG A 123 7.34 16.76 4.31
CA ARG A 123 7.51 17.86 5.27
C ARG A 123 6.59 17.77 6.48
N THR A 124 5.38 17.24 6.30
CA THR A 124 4.31 17.33 7.31
C THR A 124 4.10 16.04 8.09
N LYS A 125 4.59 14.91 7.59
CA LYS A 125 4.43 13.60 8.23
C LYS A 125 5.76 13.09 8.75
N LYS A 126 5.69 12.34 9.86
CA LYS A 126 6.84 11.62 10.40
C LYS A 126 7.25 10.52 9.42
N ILE A 127 8.52 10.52 9.04
CA ILE A 127 9.15 9.48 8.23
C ILE A 127 9.57 8.35 9.17
N LEU A 128 9.10 7.13 8.89
CA LEU A 128 9.44 5.91 9.65
C LEU A 128 10.55 5.12 8.95
N TYR A 129 10.55 5.16 7.62
CA TYR A 129 11.57 4.56 6.77
C TYR A 129 11.87 5.49 5.60
N LYS A 130 13.13 5.51 5.18
CA LYS A 130 13.60 6.14 3.96
C LYS A 130 14.61 5.19 3.31
N ASN A 131 14.45 4.94 2.02
CA ASN A 131 15.44 4.23 1.23
C ASN A 131 16.72 5.09 1.12
N GLU A 132 17.87 4.54 1.49
CA GLU A 132 19.17 5.23 1.43
C GLU A 132 19.62 5.52 -0.01
#